data_AF-A0A1C3NW85-F1
#
_entry.id   AF-A0A1C3NW85-F1
#
_cell.length_a   1.000
_cell.length_b   1.000
_cell.length_c   1.000
_cell.angle_alpha   90.00
_cell.angle_beta   90.00
_cell.angle_gamma   90.00
#
_symmetry.space_group_name_H-M   'P 1'
#
loop_
_entity.id
_entity.type
_entity.pdbx_description
1 polymer ?
#
loop_
_entity_poly.entity_id
_entity_poly.type
_entity_poly.pdbx_seq_one_letter_code
_entity_poly.pdbx_strand_id
1 'polypeptide(L)'
;MSGMPPPRWPVLRVMQASTAGERETLEAFLDFYRDVLVHKVRGVSDEDAGRRLLPSLTTLTGLVKHLTVVERNWFHRLVDSPDAPPAGEEGVSWVLTETDTPTVSPHLS
;
A
#
# COMPACT_ATOMS: atom_id res chain seq x y z
N MET A 1 -25.92 -0.99 8.73
CA MET A 1 -24.71 -1.74 9.12
C MET A 1 -24.14 -2.36 7.86
N SER A 2 -23.26 -1.65 7.15
CA SER A 2 -22.73 -2.12 5.87
C SER A 2 -21.81 -3.31 6.13
N GLY A 3 -22.15 -4.46 5.54
CA GLY A 3 -21.41 -5.70 5.70
C GLY A 3 -19.98 -5.51 5.23
N MET A 4 -19.03 -5.66 6.15
CA MET A 4 -17.63 -5.84 5.80
C MET A 4 -17.58 -6.98 4.76
N PRO A 5 -16.96 -6.80 3.57
CA PRO A 5 -16.72 -7.93 2.68
C PRO A 5 -15.98 -9.01 3.48
N PRO A 6 -16.32 -10.30 3.29
CA PRO A 6 -15.69 -11.37 4.06
C PRO A 6 -14.17 -11.20 3.97
N PRO A 7 -13.43 -11.32 5.09
CA PRO A 7 -11.98 -11.23 5.03
C PRO A 7 -11.52 -12.29 4.02
N ARG A 8 -10.94 -11.85 2.90
CA ARG A 8 -10.26 -12.76 1.98
C ARG A 8 -9.10 -13.28 2.78
N TRP A 9 -9.15 -14.48 3.35
CA TRP A 9 -8.10 -14.95 4.25
C TRP A 9 -6.75 -14.85 3.54
N PRO A 10 -5.92 -13.86 3.88
CA PRO A 10 -4.83 -13.48 2.98
C PRO A 10 -3.78 -14.59 2.95
N VAL A 11 -3.54 -15.19 4.11
CA VAL A 11 -2.62 -16.31 4.30
C VAL A 11 -3.01 -17.50 3.42
N LEU A 12 -4.30 -17.83 3.32
CA LEU A 12 -4.74 -18.99 2.56
C LEU A 12 -4.44 -18.81 1.06
N ARG A 13 -4.68 -17.61 0.53
CA ARG A 13 -4.38 -17.29 -0.88
C ARG A 13 -2.88 -17.35 -1.15
N VAL A 14 -2.05 -16.84 -0.25
CA VAL A 14 -0.58 -16.94 -0.36
C VAL A 14 -0.12 -18.38 -0.31
N MET A 15 -0.64 -19.19 0.63
CA MET A 15 -0.30 -20.60 0.75
C MET A 15 -0.68 -21.37 -0.51
N GLN A 16 -1.84 -21.09 -1.10
CA GLN A 16 -2.30 -21.69 -2.35
C GLN A 16 -1.47 -21.24 -3.55
N ALA A 17 -1.09 -19.96 -3.61
CA ALA A 17 -0.28 -19.43 -4.69
C ALA A 17 1.20 -19.82 -4.59
N SER A 18 1.68 -20.32 -3.43
CA SER A 18 3.10 -20.71 -3.25
C SER A 18 3.57 -21.81 -4.21
N THR A 19 2.65 -22.57 -4.81
CA THR A 19 2.93 -23.57 -5.85
C THR A 19 2.38 -23.19 -7.23
N ALA A 20 1.89 -21.95 -7.41
CA ALA A 20 1.36 -21.42 -8.67
C ALA A 20 2.46 -20.79 -9.54
N GLY A 21 2.07 -20.18 -10.66
CA GLY A 21 2.99 -19.43 -11.52
C GLY A 21 3.48 -18.15 -10.85
N GLU A 22 4.68 -17.69 -11.19
CA GLU A 22 5.36 -16.52 -10.58
C GLU A 22 4.45 -15.29 -10.45
N ARG A 23 3.73 -14.93 -11.51
CA ARG A 23 2.81 -13.79 -11.50
C ARG A 23 1.69 -13.96 -10.46
N GLU A 24 1.06 -15.12 -10.42
CA GLU A 24 -0.04 -15.41 -9.50
C GLU A 24 0.44 -15.38 -8.05
N THR A 25 1.63 -15.91 -7.80
CA THR A 25 2.31 -15.84 -6.51
C THR A 25 2.51 -14.39 -6.07
N LEU A 26 3.10 -13.55 -6.93
CA LEU A 26 3.37 -12.14 -6.61
C LEU A 26 2.08 -11.34 -6.37
N GLU A 27 1.04 -11.55 -7.17
CA GLU A 27 -0.27 -10.92 -6.98
C GLU A 27 -0.91 -11.34 -5.64
N ALA A 28 -0.81 -12.61 -5.26
CA ALA A 28 -1.32 -13.10 -3.98
C ALA A 28 -0.57 -12.50 -2.78
N PHE A 29 0.76 -12.38 -2.85
CA PHE A 29 1.56 -11.74 -1.81
C PHE A 29 1.26 -10.24 -1.70
N LEU A 30 1.09 -9.56 -2.83
CA LEU A 30 0.77 -8.14 -2.82
C LEU A 30 -0.58 -7.86 -2.16
N ASP A 31 -1.63 -8.60 -2.57
CA ASP A 31 -2.95 -8.45 -1.97
C ASP A 31 -2.92 -8.80 -0.47
N PHE A 32 -2.10 -9.77 -0.07
CA PHE A 32 -1.85 -10.07 1.34
C PHE A 32 -1.29 -8.87 2.11
N TYR A 33 -0.25 -8.22 1.59
CA TYR A 33 0.39 -7.10 2.28
C TYR A 33 -0.49 -5.85 2.31
N ARG A 34 -1.29 -5.60 1.27
CA ARG A 34 -2.33 -4.55 1.28
C ARG A 34 -3.32 -4.76 2.43
N ASP A 35 -3.84 -5.98 2.57
CA ASP A 35 -4.79 -6.32 3.63
C ASP A 35 -4.15 -6.20 5.03
N VAL A 36 -2.90 -6.66 5.19
CA VAL A 36 -2.16 -6.52 6.45
C VAL A 36 -1.98 -5.05 6.81
N LEU A 37 -1.57 -4.20 5.86
CA LEU A 37 -1.37 -2.78 6.10
C LEU A 37 -2.66 -2.12 6.58
N VAL A 38 -3.77 -2.32 5.86
CA VAL A 38 -5.08 -1.79 6.23
C VAL A 38 -5.50 -2.26 7.61
N HIS A 39 -5.28 -3.54 7.93
CA HIS A 39 -5.59 -4.08 9.24
C HIS A 39 -4.76 -3.44 10.36
N LYS A 40 -3.47 -3.19 10.12
CA LYS A 40 -2.55 -2.61 11.11
C LYS A 40 -2.82 -1.15 11.42
N VAL A 41 -3.31 -0.38 10.45
CA VAL A 41 -3.64 1.05 10.64
C VAL A 41 -5.08 1.30 11.04
N ARG A 42 -5.91 0.24 11.10
CA ARG A 42 -7.34 0.37 11.38
C ARG A 42 -7.58 0.91 12.78
N GLY A 43 -8.34 2.00 12.86
CA GLY A 43 -8.73 2.62 14.13
C GLY A 43 -7.65 3.50 14.76
N VAL A 44 -6.52 3.70 14.08
CA VAL A 44 -5.53 4.71 14.46
C VAL A 44 -6.05 6.08 14.00
N SER A 45 -5.99 7.08 14.89
CA SER A 45 -6.38 8.45 14.56
C SER A 45 -5.34 9.10 13.62
N ASP A 46 -5.74 10.10 12.83
CA ASP A 46 -4.80 10.82 11.96
C ASP A 46 -3.69 11.51 12.76
N GLU A 47 -4.03 12.02 13.96
CA GLU A 47 -3.06 12.57 14.91
C GLU A 47 -2.03 11.50 15.31
N ASP A 48 -2.48 10.33 15.75
CA ASP A 48 -1.59 9.25 16.15
C ASP A 48 -0.77 8.69 15.00
N ALA A 49 -1.35 8.62 13.81
CA ALA A 49 -0.66 8.13 12.62
C ALA A 49 0.45 9.11 12.16
N GLY A 50 0.25 10.41 12.37
CA GLY A 50 1.23 11.46 12.09
C GLY A 50 2.33 11.62 13.14
N ARG A 51 2.21 11.00 14.31
CA ARG A 51 3.20 11.13 15.40
C ARG A 51 4.51 10.41 15.07
N ARG A 52 5.61 11.11 15.33
CA ARG A 52 6.96 10.54 15.33
C ARG A 52 7.22 9.86 16.68
N LEU A 53 7.32 8.53 16.67
CA LEU A 53 7.56 7.72 17.88
C LEU A 53 9.01 7.29 18.04
N LEU A 54 9.83 7.43 17.00
CA LEU A 54 11.22 7.00 16.97
C LEU A 54 12.17 8.18 16.70
N PRO A 55 13.47 8.03 17.00
CA PRO A 55 14.47 9.01 16.60
C PRO A 55 14.63 9.20 15.09
N SER A 56 14.05 8.34 14.24
CA SER A 56 13.94 8.57 12.81
C SER A 56 12.78 9.50 12.47
N LEU A 57 12.70 10.04 11.25
CA LEU A 57 11.54 10.81 10.77
C LEU A 57 10.33 9.93 10.41
N THR A 58 10.33 8.66 10.80
CA THR A 58 9.28 7.70 10.45
C THR A 58 8.00 7.99 11.22
N THR A 59 6.88 8.07 10.49
CA THR A 59 5.51 8.13 11.01
C THR A 59 4.69 7.02 10.35
N LEU A 60 3.56 6.63 10.95
CA LEU A 60 2.70 5.59 10.38
C LEU A 60 2.10 6.07 9.05
N THR A 61 1.66 7.33 8.99
CA THR A 61 1.13 7.90 7.75
C THR A 61 2.22 8.03 6.67
N GLY A 62 3.46 8.35 7.06
CA GLY A 62 4.61 8.34 6.15
C GLY A 62 4.91 6.95 5.60
N LEU A 63 4.77 5.90 6.40
CA LEU A 63 4.93 4.51 5.97
C LEU A 63 3.83 4.10 4.97
N VAL A 64 2.57 4.48 5.22
CA VAL A 64 1.46 4.21 4.28
C VAL A 64 1.68 4.92 2.94
N LYS A 65 2.12 6.19 2.97
CA LYS A 65 2.48 6.95 1.77
C LYS A 65 3.61 6.26 1.01
N HIS A 66 4.66 5.83 1.71
CA HIS A 66 5.79 5.11 1.13
C HIS A 66 5.35 3.83 0.41
N LEU A 67 4.57 2.97 1.07
CA LEU A 67 4.09 1.73 0.46
C LEU A 67 3.22 1.98 -0.78
N THR A 68 2.39 3.02 -0.75
CA THR A 68 1.56 3.42 -1.91
C THR A 68 2.41 3.86 -3.10
N VAL A 69 3.47 4.64 -2.85
CA VAL A 69 4.41 5.08 -3.89
C VAL A 69 5.21 3.91 -4.46
N VAL A 70 5.76 3.06 -3.58
CA VAL A 70 6.51 1.86 -3.99
C VAL A 70 5.65 0.97 -4.87
N GLU A 71 4.44 0.68 -4.44
CA GLU A 71 3.48 -0.11 -5.21
C GLU A 71 3.18 0.50 -6.58
N ARG A 72 2.83 1.80 -6.63
CA ARG A 72 2.57 2.50 -7.89
C ARG A 72 3.76 2.47 -8.84
N ASN A 73 4.97 2.65 -8.31
CA ASN A 73 6.20 2.61 -9.08
C ASN A 73 6.46 1.22 -9.64
N TRP A 74 6.26 0.15 -8.87
CA TRP A 74 6.43 -1.21 -9.37
C TRP A 74 5.40 -1.55 -10.45
N PHE A 75 4.12 -1.17 -10.29
CA PHE A 75 3.08 -1.46 -11.29
C PHE A 75 3.26 -0.69 -12.60
N HIS A 76 3.43 0.63 -12.54
CA HIS A 76 3.63 1.41 -13.77
C HIS A 76 4.91 1.01 -14.51
N ARG A 77 5.94 0.51 -13.80
CA ARG A 77 7.22 0.20 -14.43
C ARG A 77 7.30 -1.24 -14.94
N LEU A 78 6.89 -2.24 -14.15
CA LEU A 78 6.94 -3.64 -14.59
C LEU A 78 5.90 -3.96 -15.67
N VAL A 79 4.74 -3.31 -15.64
CA VAL A 79 3.64 -3.65 -16.56
C VAL A 79 3.64 -2.75 -17.81
N ASP A 80 3.89 -1.44 -17.65
CA ASP A 80 3.80 -0.50 -18.78
C ASP A 80 5.15 -0.20 -19.46
N SER A 81 6.29 -0.42 -18.80
CA SER A 81 7.62 -0.03 -19.35
C SER A 81 8.78 -0.86 -18.75
N PRO A 82 8.91 -2.15 -19.10
CA PRO A 82 9.90 -3.06 -18.53
C PRO A 82 11.36 -2.63 -18.74
N ASP A 83 11.64 -1.83 -19.77
CA ASP A 83 12.98 -1.34 -20.12
C ASP A 83 13.33 0.03 -19.50
N ALA A 84 12.42 0.65 -18.74
CA ALA A 84 12.68 1.96 -18.14
C ALA A 84 13.66 1.87 -16.96
N PRO A 85 14.67 2.76 -16.88
CA PRO A 85 15.64 2.77 -15.77
C PRO A 85 14.94 2.93 -14.40
N PRO A 86 15.56 2.46 -13.29
CA PRO A 86 15.05 2.71 -11.94
C PRO A 86 14.68 4.17 -11.76
N ALA A 87 13.37 4.45 -11.64
CA ALA A 87 12.91 5.74 -11.15
C ALA A 87 13.39 5.81 -9.70
N GLY A 88 14.39 6.66 -9.44
CA GLY A 88 14.79 6.97 -8.07
C GLY A 88 13.60 7.58 -7.32
N GLU A 89 13.64 7.57 -5.99
CA GLU A 89 12.69 8.32 -5.16
C GLU A 89 12.90 9.84 -5.26
N GLU A 90 13.67 10.31 -6.25
CA GLU A 90 14.00 11.70 -6.47
C GLU A 90 12.73 12.53 -6.69
N GLY A 91 12.49 13.48 -5.77
CA GLY A 91 11.32 14.36 -5.78
C GLY A 91 10.12 13.86 -4.96
N VAL A 92 10.17 12.66 -4.38
CA VAL A 92 9.10 12.18 -3.48
C VAL A 92 9.37 12.67 -2.06
N SER A 93 8.52 13.57 -1.56
CA SER A 93 8.54 13.98 -0.15
C SER A 93 7.85 12.94 0.72
N TRP A 94 8.50 12.53 1.82
CA TRP A 94 7.88 11.68 2.86
C TRP A 94 7.10 12.47 3.91
N VAL A 95 7.21 13.79 3.86
CA VAL A 95 6.34 14.68 4.63
C VAL A 95 4.99 14.73 3.92
N LEU A 96 3.92 14.54 4.70
CA LEU A 96 2.57 14.65 4.20
C LEU A 96 2.18 16.11 4.06
N THR A 97 1.55 16.41 2.94
CA THR A 97 0.94 17.69 2.62
C THR A 97 -0.52 17.45 2.26
N GLU A 98 -1.34 18.51 2.17
CA GLU A 98 -2.76 18.37 1.84
C GLU A 98 -3.01 17.66 0.49
N THR A 99 -2.04 17.68 -0.42
CA THR A 99 -2.15 17.01 -1.73
C THR A 99 -2.00 15.49 -1.66
N ASP A 100 -1.55 14.94 -0.53
CA ASP A 100 -1.38 13.50 -0.33
C ASP A 100 -2.66 12.80 0.13
N THR A 101 -3.66 13.57 0.58
CA THR A 101 -4.99 13.03 0.86
C THR A 101 -5.74 12.86 -0.46
N PRO A 102 -6.04 11.62 -0.91
CA PRO A 102 -6.81 11.44 -2.13
C PRO A 102 -8.19 12.06 -1.94
N THR A 103 -8.55 13.01 -2.81
CA THR A 103 -9.91 13.54 -2.86
C THR A 103 -10.82 12.42 -3.34
N VAL A 104 -11.52 11.75 -2.41
CA VAL A 104 -12.53 10.76 -2.78
C VAL A 104 -13.66 11.52 -3.49
N SER A 105 -13.68 11.45 -4.82
CA SER A 105 -14.78 12.00 -5.61
C SER A 105 -16.03 11.14 -5.33
N PRO A 106 -17.16 11.74 -4.93
CA PRO A 106 -18.32 10.99 -4.41
C PRO A 106 -19.12 10.20 -5.46
N HIS A 107 -18.60 10.00 -6.68
CA HIS A 107 -19.41 9.64 -7.85
C HIS A 107 -19.16 8.27 -8.50
N LEU A 108 -18.53 7.32 -7.81
CA LEU A 108 -18.40 5.95 -8.33
C LEU A 108 -18.92 4.94 -7.30
N SER A 109 -20.15 4.46 -7.53
CA SER A 109 -20.75 3.22 -7.02
C SER A 109 -21.36 2.47 -8.19
#